data_AF-A0AAW0TT62-F1
#
_entry.id   AF-A0AAW0TT62-F1
#
_cell.length_a   1.000
_cell.length_b   1.000
_cell.length_c   1.000
_cell.angle_alpha   90.00
_cell.angle_beta   90.00
_cell.angle_gamma   90.00
#
_symmetry.space_group_name_H-M   'P 1'
#
loop_
_entity.id
_entity.type
_entity.pdbx_description
1 polymer ?
#
loop_
_entity_poly.entity_id
_entity_poly.type
_entity_poly.pdbx_seq_one_letter_code
_entity_poly.pdbx_strand_id
1 'polypeptide(L)'
;MLIACIVIFKYMNSKTLLCIKGANIGMMDYSKFISKLSSRRKPSCISELRRALDNCSPSLVWLASGMPNPEKFPFREMTVTLEGGKKLTLSKETLSAGLQYGPSHGYLPFRNQLKRMVEQWHAPPRWAESDLIVTVGNQDGISKALDMLLDPEDFIVVPDPCYSDFLCMLSSLAPQIVAVSVDDQGMRPDILQSALEKAISSGSTGIPKALYLVPNSCNPTGTNMGEERRQEIYAIAQQYDLIILEDDPYCFLQFNDKYLPSFLSMDVDGRVLRFDSFSKVVSSGLRIGFVTGPPPLLQGITLHMQASCICPPMLSQVLIHELLTSWGDEGFKKHISDICQFYKEQRDAMIQALKTHLTGICEWIVPEGGIFVWLKVSILIVRPHFSNLLVL
;
A
#
# COMPACT_ATOMS: atom_id res chain seq x y z
N MET A 1 39.43 -19.76 -14.28
CA MET A 1 39.46 -19.36 -15.71
C MET A 1 38.43 -20.21 -16.44
N LEU A 2 37.26 -19.63 -16.73
CA LEU A 2 36.37 -20.02 -17.83
C LEU A 2 35.32 -18.90 -17.95
N ILE A 3 35.70 -17.88 -18.72
CA ILE A 3 34.75 -16.99 -19.39
C ILE A 3 34.11 -17.88 -20.44
N ALA A 4 32.81 -18.15 -20.31
CA ALA A 4 32.05 -18.89 -21.32
C ALA A 4 30.80 -18.11 -21.71
N CYS A 5 30.94 -17.49 -22.88
CA CYS A 5 29.99 -16.89 -23.80
C CYS A 5 28.49 -17.08 -23.49
N ILE A 6 27.81 -15.94 -23.38
CA ILE A 6 26.37 -15.80 -23.53
C ILE A 6 26.01 -16.13 -24.98
N VAL A 7 25.40 -17.29 -25.21
CA VAL A 7 24.63 -17.59 -26.43
C VAL A 7 23.18 -17.76 -26.00
N ILE A 8 22.46 -16.65 -25.88
CA ILE A 8 21.00 -16.69 -25.75
C ILE A 8 20.45 -16.97 -27.14
N PHE A 9 20.17 -18.24 -27.42
CA PHE A 9 19.42 -18.63 -28.60
C PHE A 9 18.02 -18.04 -28.54
N LYS A 10 17.74 -17.25 -29.58
CA LYS A 10 16.50 -16.98 -30.31
C LYS A 10 15.42 -18.08 -30.22
N TYR A 11 14.92 -18.38 -29.02
CA TYR A 11 13.90 -19.41 -28.80
C TYR A 11 12.90 -19.03 -27.71
N MET A 12 12.41 -17.79 -27.71
CA MET A 12 11.13 -17.48 -27.09
C MET A 12 10.29 -16.65 -28.06
N ASN A 13 9.83 -17.32 -29.13
CA ASN A 13 8.83 -16.75 -30.02
C ASN A 13 7.49 -17.44 -29.77
N SER A 14 6.53 -16.62 -29.36
CA SER A 14 5.08 -16.84 -29.39
C SER A 14 4.46 -17.87 -28.41
N LYS A 15 3.44 -17.36 -27.71
CA LYS A 15 2.35 -18.08 -27.02
C LYS A 15 2.65 -18.69 -25.65
N THR A 16 2.70 -17.81 -24.65
CA THR A 16 2.12 -18.11 -23.33
C THR A 16 1.31 -16.90 -22.85
N LEU A 17 0.23 -16.57 -23.56
CA LEU A 17 -0.91 -15.91 -22.91
C LEU A 17 -1.65 -17.04 -22.21
N LEU A 18 -1.46 -17.18 -20.89
CA LEU A 18 -2.33 -18.01 -20.09
C LEU A 18 -3.71 -17.33 -20.08
N CYS A 19 -4.56 -17.78 -20.99
CA CYS A 19 -5.97 -17.42 -21.01
C CYS A 19 -6.63 -18.16 -19.85
N ILE A 20 -6.84 -17.47 -18.72
CA ILE A 20 -7.71 -17.96 -17.66
C ILE A 20 -9.14 -17.75 -18.17
N LYS A 21 -9.69 -18.77 -18.82
CA LYS A 21 -11.13 -18.88 -19.09
C LYS A 21 -11.68 -20.01 -18.22
N GLY A 22 -12.19 -19.64 -17.05
CA GLY A 22 -13.15 -20.42 -16.29
C GLY A 22 -14.43 -19.59 -16.19
N ALA A 23 -15.55 -20.12 -16.67
CA ALA A 23 -16.85 -19.47 -16.55
C ALA A 23 -17.47 -19.80 -15.19
N ASN A 24 -17.79 -18.78 -14.37
CA ASN A 24 -19.17 -18.40 -14.03
C ASN A 24 -19.25 -17.41 -12.85
N ILE A 25 -20.05 -16.36 -13.06
CA ILE A 25 -20.49 -15.28 -12.14
C ILE A 25 -19.46 -14.14 -11.90
N GLY A 26 -19.65 -13.01 -12.58
CA GLY A 26 -19.33 -11.66 -12.07
C GLY A 26 -17.87 -11.25 -11.81
N MET A 27 -16.89 -11.72 -12.57
CA MET A 27 -15.51 -11.23 -12.42
C MET A 27 -15.34 -9.85 -13.09
N MET A 28 -14.80 -8.85 -12.37
CA MET A 28 -14.53 -7.53 -12.94
C MET A 28 -13.59 -7.63 -14.16
N ASP A 29 -13.91 -6.89 -15.22
CA ASP A 29 -12.98 -6.70 -16.33
C ASP A 29 -11.96 -5.62 -15.97
N TYR A 30 -10.78 -6.04 -15.53
CA TYR A 30 -9.72 -5.11 -15.16
C TYR A 30 -9.07 -4.41 -16.36
N SER A 31 -9.23 -4.92 -17.59
CA SER A 31 -8.49 -4.43 -18.76
C SER A 31 -8.80 -2.98 -19.10
N LYS A 32 -10.03 -2.52 -18.81
CA LYS A 32 -10.46 -1.12 -18.98
C LYS A 32 -9.76 -0.12 -18.05
N PHE A 33 -9.21 -0.58 -16.93
CA PHE A 33 -8.49 0.27 -15.98
C PHE A 33 -7.00 0.38 -16.30
N ILE A 34 -6.44 -0.53 -17.11
CA ILE A 34 -5.00 -0.58 -17.35
C ILE A 34 -4.59 0.51 -18.35
N SER A 35 -3.65 1.37 -17.95
CA SER A 35 -3.09 2.43 -18.78
C SER A 35 -2.41 1.89 -20.04
N LYS A 36 -2.28 2.74 -21.06
CA LYS A 36 -1.51 2.40 -22.28
C LYS A 36 -0.05 2.09 -21.95
N LEU A 37 0.52 2.75 -20.94
CA LEU A 37 1.89 2.48 -20.51
C LEU A 37 2.01 1.08 -19.89
N SER A 38 1.14 0.76 -18.94
CA SER A 38 1.16 -0.50 -18.22
C SER A 38 0.87 -1.70 -19.12
N SER A 39 -0.07 -1.57 -20.06
CA SER A 39 -0.39 -2.62 -21.04
C SER A 39 0.78 -2.99 -21.97
N ARG A 40 1.81 -2.13 -22.09
CA ARG A 40 3.04 -2.44 -22.84
C ARG A 40 4.09 -3.19 -22.01
N ARG A 41 3.95 -3.24 -20.68
CA ARG A 41 4.90 -3.95 -19.82
C ARG A 41 4.83 -5.45 -20.11
N LYS A 42 5.99 -6.09 -20.19
CA LYS A 42 6.12 -7.53 -20.41
C LYS A 42 6.88 -8.16 -19.23
N PRO A 43 6.60 -9.41 -18.88
CA PRO A 43 7.38 -10.12 -17.87
C PRO A 43 8.87 -10.13 -18.23
N SER A 44 9.71 -9.94 -17.21
CA SER A 44 11.16 -10.13 -17.38
C SER A 44 11.45 -11.57 -17.77
N CYS A 45 12.21 -11.77 -18.85
CA CYS A 45 12.61 -13.10 -19.31
C CYS A 45 13.39 -13.86 -18.23
N ILE A 46 14.21 -13.15 -17.44
CA ILE A 46 14.97 -13.74 -16.33
C ILE A 46 14.01 -14.17 -15.21
N SER A 47 13.00 -13.37 -14.90
CA SER A 47 12.00 -13.69 -13.87
C SER A 47 11.11 -14.87 -14.27
N GLU A 48 10.67 -14.93 -15.53
CA GLU A 48 9.91 -16.05 -16.09
C GLU A 48 10.72 -17.36 -16.01
N LEU A 49 11.98 -17.28 -16.43
CA LEU A 49 12.89 -18.41 -16.43
C LEU A 49 13.18 -18.88 -15.00
N ARG A 50 13.37 -17.97 -14.05
CA ARG A 50 13.48 -18.32 -12.62
C ARG A 50 12.27 -19.09 -12.12
N ARG A 51 11.05 -18.66 -12.45
CA ARG A 51 9.82 -19.36 -12.04
C ARG A 51 9.73 -20.77 -12.62
N ALA A 52 10.18 -20.97 -13.85
CA ALA A 52 10.23 -22.30 -14.45
C ALA A 52 11.23 -23.22 -13.73
N LEU A 53 12.33 -22.66 -13.21
CA LEU A 53 13.36 -23.40 -12.49
C LEU A 53 12.97 -23.81 -11.08
N ASP A 54 12.06 -23.08 -10.43
CA ASP A 54 11.56 -23.47 -9.10
C ASP A 54 10.92 -24.88 -9.13
N ASN A 55 10.55 -25.37 -10.31
CA ASN A 55 10.00 -26.71 -10.55
C ASN A 55 11.00 -27.71 -11.17
N CYS A 56 12.27 -27.32 -11.34
CA CYS A 56 13.30 -28.15 -11.92
C CYS A 56 14.06 -28.97 -10.87
N SER A 57 14.77 -30.00 -11.32
CA SER A 57 15.60 -30.83 -10.45
C SER A 57 16.67 -29.99 -9.73
N PRO A 58 16.92 -30.24 -8.42
CA PRO A 58 18.05 -29.64 -7.69
C PRO A 58 19.43 -29.93 -8.32
N SER A 59 19.54 -30.96 -9.17
CA SER A 59 20.77 -31.30 -9.88
C SER A 59 21.06 -30.42 -11.11
N LEU A 60 20.13 -29.54 -11.51
CA LEU A 60 20.29 -28.67 -12.67
C LEU A 60 21.35 -27.59 -12.38
N VAL A 61 22.42 -27.58 -13.16
CA VAL A 61 23.45 -26.53 -13.09
C VAL A 61 22.99 -25.31 -13.88
N TRP A 62 22.92 -24.17 -13.20
CA TRP A 62 22.35 -22.95 -13.74
C TRP A 62 23.43 -21.93 -14.14
N LEU A 63 23.52 -21.63 -15.45
CA LEU A 63 24.53 -20.72 -16.01
C LEU A 63 23.95 -19.43 -16.62
N ALA A 64 22.64 -19.21 -16.51
CA ALA A 64 21.95 -18.13 -17.24
C ALA A 64 21.51 -16.93 -16.38
N SER A 65 21.58 -17.01 -15.03
CA SER A 65 21.34 -15.84 -14.18
C SER A 65 22.64 -15.22 -13.70
N GLY A 66 22.69 -13.89 -13.64
CA GLY A 66 23.77 -13.12 -13.04
C GLY A 66 23.73 -13.06 -11.51
N MET A 67 23.26 -14.12 -10.83
CA MET A 67 23.19 -14.15 -9.37
C MET A 67 24.59 -14.34 -8.77
N PRO A 68 25.02 -13.47 -7.84
CA PRO A 68 26.29 -13.65 -7.15
C PRO A 68 26.28 -14.91 -6.28
N ASN A 69 27.43 -15.55 -6.13
CA ASN A 69 27.58 -16.72 -5.27
C ASN A 69 27.43 -16.32 -3.79
N PRO A 70 26.43 -16.86 -3.05
CA PRO A 70 26.21 -16.50 -1.64
C PRO A 70 27.39 -16.78 -0.72
N GLU A 71 28.27 -17.73 -1.06
CA GLU A 71 29.50 -18.02 -0.29
C GLU A 71 30.54 -16.88 -0.35
N LYS A 72 30.32 -15.87 -1.19
CA LYS A 72 31.17 -14.68 -1.28
C LYS A 72 30.55 -13.45 -0.62
N PHE A 73 29.35 -13.56 -0.05
CA PHE A 73 28.80 -12.48 0.77
C PHE A 73 29.65 -12.31 2.03
N PRO A 74 30.06 -11.08 2.39
CA PRO A 74 30.99 -10.84 3.50
C PRO A 74 30.31 -10.89 4.88
N PHE A 75 29.15 -11.54 5.00
CA PHE A 75 28.34 -11.60 6.22
C PHE A 75 28.05 -13.05 6.59
N ARG A 76 28.43 -13.44 7.81
CA ARG A 76 28.24 -14.81 8.31
C ARG A 76 27.00 -14.95 9.17
N GLU A 77 26.73 -13.95 9.99
CA GLU A 77 25.60 -13.89 10.91
C GLU A 77 25.27 -12.41 11.16
N MET A 78 24.03 -12.16 11.58
CA MET A 78 23.59 -10.83 12.01
C MET A 78 22.79 -10.99 13.29
N THR A 79 23.16 -10.25 14.34
CA THR A 79 22.39 -10.20 15.58
C THR A 79 21.90 -8.79 15.83
N VAL A 80 20.58 -8.65 16.01
CA VAL A 80 19.93 -7.40 16.40
C VAL A 80 19.47 -7.54 17.85
N THR A 81 19.88 -6.61 18.70
CA THR A 81 19.36 -6.52 20.08
C THR A 81 18.10 -5.68 20.05
N LEU A 82 16.98 -6.28 20.45
CA LEU A 82 15.68 -5.63 20.55
C LEU A 82 15.58 -4.85 21.87
N GLU A 83 14.63 -3.93 21.92
CA GLU A 83 14.23 -3.27 23.17
C GLU A 83 13.85 -4.34 24.21
N GLY A 84 14.31 -4.17 25.46
CA GLY A 84 14.21 -5.21 26.50
C GLY A 84 15.30 -6.29 26.46
N GLY A 85 16.31 -6.16 25.58
CA GLY A 85 17.54 -6.96 25.61
C GLY A 85 17.47 -8.32 24.92
N LYS A 86 16.31 -8.70 24.36
CA LYS A 86 16.16 -9.93 23.56
C LYS A 86 17.01 -9.83 22.29
N LYS A 87 17.73 -10.89 21.94
CA LYS A 87 18.54 -10.95 20.72
C LYS A 87 17.79 -11.70 19.62
N LEU A 88 17.77 -11.13 18.43
CA LEU A 88 17.29 -11.75 17.20
C LEU A 88 18.51 -12.06 16.33
N THR A 89 18.79 -13.34 16.09
CA THR A 89 19.96 -13.78 15.33
C THR A 89 19.53 -14.41 14.01
N LEU A 90 20.03 -13.85 12.90
CA LEU A 90 19.87 -14.39 11.56
C LEU A 90 21.06 -15.32 11.27
N SER A 91 20.79 -16.62 11.06
CA SER A 91 21.81 -17.60 10.69
C SER A 91 22.39 -17.32 9.30
N LYS A 92 23.49 -17.98 8.93
CA LYS A 92 24.08 -17.85 7.58
C LYS A 92 23.05 -18.20 6.50
N GLU A 93 22.25 -19.23 6.72
CA GLU A 93 21.23 -19.71 5.79
C GLU A 93 20.12 -18.68 5.61
N THR A 94 19.57 -18.17 6.71
CA THR A 94 18.53 -17.12 6.69
C THR A 94 19.06 -15.82 6.08
N LEU A 95 20.28 -15.42 6.44
CA LEU A 95 20.91 -14.21 5.94
C LEU A 95 21.23 -14.32 4.44
N SER A 96 21.63 -15.48 3.95
CA SER A 96 21.85 -15.75 2.53
C SER A 96 20.60 -15.45 1.69
N ALA A 97 19.41 -15.84 2.18
CA ALA A 97 18.14 -15.51 1.52
C ALA A 97 17.84 -14.00 1.53
N GLY A 98 18.17 -13.30 2.62
CA GLY A 98 17.96 -11.86 2.75
C GLY A 98 18.96 -10.99 1.95
N LEU A 99 20.14 -11.52 1.66
CA LEU A 99 21.19 -10.82 0.91
C LEU A 99 21.19 -11.09 -0.60
N GLN A 100 20.42 -12.09 -1.04
CA GLN A 100 20.30 -12.46 -2.45
C GLN A 100 19.10 -11.78 -3.12
N TYR A 101 19.13 -11.67 -4.45
CA TYR A 101 17.94 -11.30 -5.23
C TYR A 101 16.76 -12.25 -4.97
N GLY A 102 15.61 -11.69 -4.63
CA GLY A 102 14.38 -12.43 -4.41
C GLY A 102 13.38 -12.38 -5.58
N PRO A 103 12.25 -13.09 -5.46
CA PRO A 103 11.10 -12.88 -6.32
C PRO A 103 10.54 -11.46 -6.16
N SER A 104 10.03 -10.87 -7.23
CA SER A 104 9.40 -9.54 -7.17
C SER A 104 8.21 -9.49 -6.21
N HIS A 105 7.47 -10.58 -6.05
CA HIS A 105 6.36 -10.64 -5.11
C HIS A 105 6.79 -10.51 -3.63
N GLY A 106 8.06 -10.77 -3.32
CA GLY A 106 8.62 -10.78 -1.97
C GLY A 106 9.06 -12.15 -1.48
N TYR A 107 9.69 -12.16 -0.31
CA TYR A 107 10.18 -13.35 0.40
C TYR A 107 9.02 -14.24 0.85
N LEU A 108 8.99 -15.49 0.38
CA LEU A 108 7.81 -16.36 0.53
C LEU A 108 7.38 -16.61 1.99
N PRO A 109 8.27 -16.92 2.96
CA PRO A 109 7.88 -17.07 4.35
C PRO A 109 7.21 -15.81 4.93
N PHE A 110 7.74 -14.64 4.58
CA PHE A 110 7.16 -13.36 4.98
C PHE A 110 5.79 -13.12 4.33
N ARG A 111 5.67 -13.33 3.01
CA ARG A 111 4.37 -13.23 2.31
C ARG A 111 3.31 -14.13 2.93
N ASN A 112 3.66 -15.37 3.27
CA ASN A 112 2.73 -16.31 3.90
C ASN A 112 2.30 -15.84 5.30
N GLN A 113 3.20 -15.21 6.06
CA GLN A 113 2.86 -14.60 7.35
C GLN A 113 1.92 -13.40 7.16
N LEU A 114 2.22 -12.50 6.22
CA LEU A 114 1.36 -11.36 5.90
C LEU A 114 -0.04 -11.79 5.44
N LYS A 115 -0.13 -12.84 4.63
CA LYS A 115 -1.41 -13.43 4.20
C LYS A 115 -2.26 -13.85 5.39
N ARG A 116 -1.69 -14.58 6.36
CA ARG A 116 -2.42 -14.98 7.57
C ARG A 116 -2.88 -13.76 8.39
N MET A 117 -2.03 -12.76 8.51
CA MET A 117 -2.34 -11.51 9.22
C MET A 117 -3.51 -10.76 8.55
N VAL A 118 -3.49 -10.62 7.23
CA VAL A 118 -4.57 -9.98 6.45
C VAL A 118 -5.88 -10.76 6.58
N GLU A 119 -5.83 -12.10 6.44
CA GLU A 119 -7.01 -12.95 6.60
C GLU A 119 -7.62 -12.82 8.01
N GLN A 120 -6.77 -12.76 9.04
CA GLN A 120 -7.20 -12.61 10.43
C GLN A 120 -7.84 -11.23 10.72
N TRP A 121 -7.28 -10.14 10.19
CA TRP A 121 -7.73 -8.78 10.52
C TRP A 121 -8.79 -8.22 9.59
N HIS A 122 -8.81 -8.67 8.34
CA HIS A 122 -9.70 -8.11 7.33
C HIS A 122 -10.70 -9.13 6.77
N ALA A 123 -10.47 -10.43 6.94
CA ALA A 123 -11.35 -11.51 6.45
C ALA A 123 -12.01 -11.22 5.08
N PRO A 124 -11.25 -10.93 4.01
CA PRO A 124 -11.82 -10.46 2.75
C PRO A 124 -12.77 -11.51 2.15
N PRO A 125 -13.97 -11.14 1.66
CA PRO A 125 -14.97 -12.12 1.21
C PRO A 125 -14.51 -12.94 0.00
N ARG A 126 -13.56 -12.40 -0.79
CA ARG A 126 -12.94 -13.06 -1.94
C ARG A 126 -11.50 -13.47 -1.69
N TRP A 127 -11.14 -13.84 -0.45
CA TRP A 127 -9.75 -14.14 -0.09
C TRP A 127 -9.09 -15.20 -1.00
N ALA A 128 -9.83 -16.24 -1.39
CA ALA A 128 -9.34 -17.28 -2.30
C ALA A 128 -8.97 -16.77 -3.70
N GLU A 129 -9.49 -15.61 -4.10
CA GLU A 129 -9.26 -14.96 -5.39
C GLU A 129 -8.33 -13.74 -5.27
N SER A 130 -7.82 -13.45 -4.07
CA SER A 130 -6.92 -12.35 -3.77
C SER A 130 -5.50 -12.85 -3.53
N ASP A 131 -4.51 -11.97 -3.72
CA ASP A 131 -3.13 -12.24 -3.36
C ASP A 131 -2.50 -10.99 -2.70
N LEU A 132 -1.23 -11.08 -2.36
CA LEU A 132 -0.45 -10.03 -1.73
C LEU A 132 0.98 -10.00 -2.27
N ILE A 133 1.48 -8.80 -2.55
CA ILE A 133 2.88 -8.54 -2.91
C ILE A 133 3.51 -7.54 -1.94
N VAL A 134 4.80 -7.74 -1.64
CA VAL A 134 5.58 -6.80 -0.82
C VAL A 134 6.03 -5.63 -1.68
N THR A 135 6.11 -4.43 -1.10
CA THR A 135 6.55 -3.18 -1.75
C THR A 135 7.56 -2.42 -0.89
N VAL A 136 8.16 -1.37 -1.46
CA VAL A 136 9.11 -0.49 -0.75
C VAL A 136 8.37 0.57 0.09
N GLY A 137 7.33 0.13 0.82
CA GLY A 137 6.34 0.97 1.52
C GLY A 137 5.16 1.39 0.65
N ASN A 138 4.14 2.01 1.27
CA ASN A 138 2.89 2.40 0.57
C ASN A 138 3.13 3.29 -0.64
N GLN A 139 3.98 4.31 -0.52
CA GLN A 139 4.28 5.23 -1.62
C GLN A 139 4.82 4.52 -2.87
N ASP A 140 5.66 3.48 -2.70
CA ASP A 140 6.18 2.67 -3.80
C ASP A 140 5.08 1.84 -4.47
N GLY A 141 4.18 1.25 -3.68
CA GLY A 141 3.03 0.51 -4.20
C GLY A 141 2.02 1.41 -4.90
N ILE A 142 1.65 2.54 -4.27
CA ILE A 142 0.67 3.49 -4.77
C ILE A 142 1.16 4.14 -6.06
N SER A 143 2.41 4.60 -6.13
CA SER A 143 2.95 5.18 -7.37
C SER A 143 2.88 4.21 -8.56
N LYS A 144 3.11 2.91 -8.31
CA LYS A 144 2.99 1.87 -9.35
C LYS A 144 1.55 1.55 -9.70
N ALA A 145 0.65 1.59 -8.73
CA ALA A 145 -0.78 1.47 -8.98
C ALA A 145 -1.29 2.65 -9.82
N LEU A 146 -0.84 3.88 -9.53
CA LEU A 146 -1.19 5.06 -10.32
C LEU A 146 -0.66 4.97 -11.77
N ASP A 147 0.61 4.59 -11.96
CA ASP A 147 1.19 4.32 -13.29
C ASP A 147 0.44 3.21 -14.05
N MET A 148 -0.05 2.21 -13.31
CA MET A 148 -0.86 1.13 -13.86
C MET A 148 -2.25 1.61 -14.30
N LEU A 149 -2.87 2.52 -13.56
CA LEU A 149 -4.28 2.89 -13.72
C LEU A 149 -4.49 4.13 -14.60
N LEU A 150 -3.54 5.05 -14.62
CA LEU A 150 -3.70 6.38 -15.21
C LEU A 150 -2.84 6.58 -16.45
N ASP A 151 -3.47 7.04 -17.52
CA ASP A 151 -2.84 7.80 -18.60
C ASP A 151 -3.01 9.31 -18.31
N PRO A 152 -2.22 10.21 -18.95
CA PRO A 152 -2.45 11.65 -18.84
C PRO A 152 -3.88 12.03 -19.18
N GLU A 153 -4.42 13.02 -18.47
CA GLU A 153 -5.81 13.50 -18.55
C GLU A 153 -6.89 12.52 -18.05
N ASP A 154 -6.54 11.31 -17.61
CA ASP A 154 -7.49 10.46 -16.88
C ASP A 154 -7.92 11.09 -15.56
N PHE A 155 -9.11 10.73 -15.09
CA PHE A 155 -9.68 11.27 -13.86
C PHE A 155 -9.39 10.36 -12.66
N ILE A 156 -9.04 10.99 -11.53
CA ILE A 156 -8.88 10.33 -10.22
C ILE A 156 -9.60 11.13 -9.13
N VAL A 157 -10.29 10.42 -8.25
CA VAL A 157 -10.96 11.00 -7.08
C VAL A 157 -10.01 11.02 -5.89
N VAL A 158 -9.96 12.16 -5.19
CA VAL A 158 -9.13 12.35 -3.98
C VAL A 158 -9.91 13.10 -2.89
N PRO A 159 -9.61 12.90 -1.60
CA PRO A 159 -10.14 13.73 -0.53
C PRO A 159 -9.58 15.15 -0.60
N ASP A 160 -10.36 16.13 -0.14
CA ASP A 160 -9.93 17.51 0.07
C ASP A 160 -10.17 17.92 1.54
N PRO A 161 -9.11 18.16 2.34
CA PRO A 161 -7.68 18.12 1.95
C PRO A 161 -7.13 16.70 1.72
N CYS A 162 -6.07 16.59 0.93
CA CYS A 162 -5.37 15.35 0.59
C CYS A 162 -3.95 15.29 1.18
N TYR A 163 -3.40 14.09 1.34
CA TYR A 163 -1.98 13.89 1.63
C TYR A 163 -1.09 14.54 0.54
N SER A 164 -0.21 15.45 0.95
CA SER A 164 0.63 16.24 0.05
C SER A 164 1.47 15.39 -0.90
N ASP A 165 2.11 14.32 -0.43
CA ASP A 165 3.00 13.55 -1.31
C ASP A 165 2.21 12.68 -2.29
N PHE A 166 0.95 12.36 -1.99
CA PHE A 166 0.04 11.77 -2.97
C PHE A 166 -0.23 12.75 -4.12
N LEU A 167 -0.51 14.02 -3.82
CA LEU A 167 -0.65 15.06 -4.83
C LEU A 167 0.65 15.26 -5.63
N CYS A 168 1.81 15.18 -4.98
CA CYS A 168 3.11 15.21 -5.66
C CYS A 168 3.26 14.04 -6.66
N MET A 169 2.87 12.81 -6.28
CA MET A 169 2.87 11.67 -7.20
C MET A 169 1.97 11.92 -8.40
N LEU A 170 0.74 12.42 -8.19
CA LEU A 170 -0.19 12.74 -9.26
C LEU A 170 0.33 13.79 -10.22
N SER A 171 1.01 14.82 -9.73
CA SER A 171 1.52 15.91 -10.57
C SER A 171 2.37 15.43 -11.76
N SER A 172 3.13 14.35 -11.58
CA SER A 172 3.98 13.76 -12.62
C SER A 172 3.22 12.96 -13.68
N LEU A 173 1.98 12.54 -13.38
CA LEU A 173 1.11 11.78 -14.27
C LEU A 173 0.12 12.66 -15.03
N ALA A 174 -0.02 13.93 -14.65
CA ALA A 174 -0.97 14.89 -15.21
C ALA A 174 -2.42 14.37 -15.34
N PRO A 175 -3.02 13.81 -14.28
CA PRO A 175 -4.43 13.44 -14.29
C PRO A 175 -5.33 14.65 -14.02
N GLN A 176 -6.60 14.52 -14.34
CA GLN A 176 -7.65 15.43 -13.89
C GLN A 176 -8.11 15.02 -12.47
N ILE A 177 -7.98 15.94 -11.52
CA ILE A 177 -8.28 15.65 -10.11
C ILE A 177 -9.74 16.01 -9.79
N VAL A 178 -10.51 15.01 -9.36
CA VAL A 178 -11.85 15.19 -8.78
C VAL A 178 -11.72 15.25 -7.26
N ALA A 179 -11.62 16.47 -6.73
CA ALA A 179 -11.51 16.70 -5.30
C ALA A 179 -12.88 16.58 -4.61
N VAL A 180 -12.94 15.81 -3.52
CA VAL A 180 -14.16 15.58 -2.72
C VAL A 180 -13.92 16.02 -1.29
N SER A 181 -14.71 16.99 -0.82
CA SER A 181 -14.60 17.52 0.53
C SER A 181 -14.82 16.45 1.60
N VAL A 182 -14.10 16.60 2.70
CA VAL A 182 -14.22 15.73 3.88
C VAL A 182 -14.89 16.47 5.05
N ASP A 183 -15.57 15.73 5.92
CA ASP A 183 -16.05 16.22 7.23
C ASP A 183 -15.33 15.46 8.38
N ASP A 184 -15.91 15.49 9.57
CA ASP A 184 -15.39 14.81 10.76
C ASP A 184 -15.40 13.28 10.69
N GLN A 185 -16.10 12.71 9.71
CA GLN A 185 -16.16 11.28 9.39
C GLN A 185 -15.41 10.96 8.08
N GLY A 186 -14.58 11.88 7.57
CA GLY A 186 -13.81 11.71 6.34
C GLY A 186 -14.59 12.07 5.07
N MET A 187 -14.27 11.44 3.95
CA MET A 187 -14.86 11.78 2.64
C MET A 187 -16.40 11.72 2.66
N ARG A 188 -17.04 12.75 2.09
CA ARG A 188 -18.50 12.88 2.02
C ARG A 188 -19.09 12.08 0.84
N PRO A 189 -19.96 11.08 1.08
CA PRO A 189 -20.55 10.27 0.01
C PRO A 189 -21.45 11.05 -0.96
N ASP A 190 -22.24 12.00 -0.45
CA ASP A 190 -23.10 12.87 -1.25
C ASP A 190 -22.31 13.81 -2.18
N ILE A 191 -21.18 14.32 -1.70
CA ILE A 191 -20.26 15.14 -2.49
C ILE A 191 -19.51 14.28 -3.51
N LEU A 192 -19.10 13.07 -3.13
CA LEU A 192 -18.49 12.10 -4.04
C LEU A 192 -19.42 11.80 -5.23
N GLN A 193 -20.68 11.46 -4.95
CA GLN A 193 -21.65 11.14 -5.98
C GLN A 193 -21.90 12.33 -6.92
N SER A 194 -22.19 13.52 -6.37
CA SER A 194 -22.45 14.71 -7.19
C SER A 194 -21.22 15.15 -8.01
N ALA A 195 -20.00 14.98 -7.48
CA ALA A 195 -18.76 15.24 -8.21
C ALA A 195 -18.58 14.28 -9.40
N LEU A 196 -18.92 13.00 -9.23
CA LEU A 196 -18.89 11.99 -10.29
C LEU A 196 -19.92 12.30 -11.39
N GLU A 197 -21.16 12.63 -11.01
CA GLU A 197 -22.24 13.02 -11.94
C GLU A 197 -21.85 14.27 -12.75
N LYS A 198 -21.23 15.26 -12.10
CA LYS A 198 -20.73 16.47 -12.76
C LYS A 198 -19.60 16.14 -13.73
N ALA A 199 -18.64 15.31 -13.34
CA ALA A 199 -17.52 14.91 -14.19
C ALA A 199 -18.00 14.18 -15.46
N ILE A 200 -19.01 13.32 -15.33
CA ILE A 200 -19.62 12.59 -16.45
C ILE A 200 -20.39 13.53 -17.38
N SER A 201 -21.20 14.43 -16.82
CA SER A 201 -22.07 15.33 -17.60
C SER A 201 -21.30 16.43 -18.34
N SER A 202 -20.12 16.83 -17.86
CA SER A 202 -19.29 17.86 -18.52
C SER A 202 -18.62 17.41 -19.82
N GLY A 203 -18.95 16.23 -20.35
CA GLY A 203 -18.36 15.69 -21.57
C GLY A 203 -16.89 15.28 -21.40
N SER A 204 -16.41 15.19 -20.16
CA SER A 204 -15.13 14.57 -19.84
C SER A 204 -15.15 13.15 -20.37
N THR A 205 -14.21 12.79 -21.22
CA THR A 205 -14.23 11.50 -21.94
C THR A 205 -13.97 10.28 -21.04
N GLY A 206 -13.91 10.43 -19.72
CA GLY A 206 -13.68 9.34 -18.78
C GLY A 206 -14.42 9.53 -17.45
N ILE A 207 -15.16 8.51 -17.04
CA ILE A 207 -15.52 8.28 -15.63
C ILE A 207 -14.20 8.12 -14.86
N PRO A 208 -14.04 8.67 -13.64
CA PRO A 208 -12.83 8.45 -12.86
C PRO A 208 -12.48 6.97 -12.75
N LYS A 209 -11.20 6.62 -12.87
CA LYS A 209 -10.76 5.22 -12.84
C LYS A 209 -10.50 4.73 -11.43
N ALA A 210 -10.11 5.64 -10.55
CA ALA A 210 -9.67 5.33 -9.21
C ALA A 210 -10.16 6.36 -8.19
N LEU A 211 -10.35 5.88 -6.97
CA LEU A 211 -10.61 6.66 -5.77
C LEU A 211 -9.48 6.40 -4.77
N TYR A 212 -8.73 7.43 -4.41
CA TYR A 212 -7.76 7.36 -3.33
C TYR A 212 -8.39 7.82 -2.01
N LEU A 213 -8.15 7.07 -0.94
CA LEU A 213 -8.59 7.44 0.40
C LEU A 213 -7.66 6.90 1.48
N VAL A 214 -7.70 7.54 2.65
CA VAL A 214 -7.03 7.11 3.88
C VAL A 214 -8.13 6.95 4.94
N PRO A 215 -8.65 5.73 5.19
CA PRO A 215 -9.89 5.55 5.96
C PRO A 215 -9.68 5.68 7.47
N ASN A 216 -8.46 5.42 7.96
CA ASN A 216 -8.12 5.52 9.38
C ASN A 216 -7.11 6.65 9.59
N SER A 217 -7.45 7.56 10.49
CA SER A 217 -6.61 8.63 11.00
C SER A 217 -5.98 9.43 9.87
N CYS A 218 -6.85 9.88 8.96
CA CYS A 218 -6.53 10.42 7.65
C CYS A 218 -5.43 11.49 7.72
N ASN A 219 -4.49 11.45 6.77
CA ASN A 219 -3.52 12.53 6.61
C ASN A 219 -4.08 13.57 5.62
N PRO A 220 -4.32 14.84 6.01
CA PRO A 220 -3.87 15.47 7.26
C PRO A 220 -4.95 15.63 8.35
N THR A 221 -6.20 15.27 8.10
CA THR A 221 -7.34 15.65 8.96
C THR A 221 -7.41 14.96 10.32
N GLY A 222 -6.73 13.83 10.49
CA GLY A 222 -6.80 12.96 11.67
C GLY A 222 -8.14 12.22 11.82
N THR A 223 -9.03 12.29 10.83
CA THR A 223 -10.39 11.73 10.92
C THR A 223 -10.41 10.22 10.63
N ASN A 224 -11.36 9.53 11.27
CA ASN A 224 -11.65 8.12 11.04
C ASN A 224 -12.98 8.01 10.28
N MET A 225 -13.01 7.22 9.23
CA MET A 225 -14.24 6.94 8.47
C MET A 225 -15.01 5.79 9.12
N GLY A 226 -16.23 6.06 9.57
CA GLY A 226 -17.15 5.06 10.15
C GLY A 226 -17.60 3.99 9.14
N GLU A 227 -18.12 2.88 9.65
CA GLU A 227 -18.51 1.71 8.83
C GLU A 227 -19.61 2.03 7.81
N GLU A 228 -20.70 2.68 8.22
CA GLU A 228 -21.80 3.09 7.35
C GLU A 228 -21.29 3.93 6.16
N ARG A 229 -20.37 4.86 6.45
CA ARG A 229 -19.77 5.71 5.42
C ARG A 229 -18.87 4.94 4.45
N ARG A 230 -18.14 3.93 4.92
CA ARG A 230 -17.37 3.03 4.04
C ARG A 230 -18.31 2.25 3.12
N GLN A 231 -19.44 1.76 3.64
CA GLN A 231 -20.45 1.06 2.85
C GLN A 231 -21.07 1.95 1.77
N GLU A 232 -21.42 3.20 2.10
CA GLU A 232 -21.93 4.18 1.13
C GLU A 232 -20.89 4.47 0.02
N ILE A 233 -19.63 4.72 0.39
CA ILE A 233 -18.56 4.98 -0.59
C ILE A 233 -18.29 3.74 -1.44
N TYR A 234 -18.30 2.54 -0.85
CA TYR A 234 -18.15 1.30 -1.60
C TYR A 234 -19.29 1.15 -2.61
N ALA A 235 -20.55 1.38 -2.21
CA ALA A 235 -21.70 1.33 -3.12
C ALA A 235 -21.60 2.36 -4.26
N ILE A 236 -21.13 3.57 -3.98
CA ILE A 236 -20.85 4.58 -5.02
C ILE A 236 -19.73 4.07 -5.94
N ALA A 237 -18.64 3.52 -5.39
CA ALA A 237 -17.58 2.93 -6.21
C ALA A 237 -18.14 1.80 -7.10
N GLN A 238 -19.11 1.02 -6.63
CA GLN A 238 -19.81 0.03 -7.46
C GLN A 238 -20.59 0.66 -8.61
N GLN A 239 -21.41 1.67 -8.31
CA GLN A 239 -22.25 2.36 -9.28
C GLN A 239 -21.43 3.04 -10.39
N TYR A 240 -20.30 3.65 -10.02
CA TYR A 240 -19.42 4.38 -10.94
C TYR A 240 -18.19 3.59 -11.37
N ASP A 241 -18.13 2.29 -11.03
CA ASP A 241 -17.10 1.36 -11.49
C ASP A 241 -15.66 1.83 -11.17
N LEU A 242 -15.42 2.29 -9.94
CA LEU A 242 -14.13 2.79 -9.46
C LEU A 242 -13.27 1.67 -8.85
N ILE A 243 -11.95 1.74 -9.07
CA ILE A 243 -10.95 1.04 -8.23
C ILE A 243 -10.68 1.86 -6.97
N ILE A 244 -10.73 1.24 -5.79
CA ILE A 244 -10.43 1.91 -4.52
C ILE A 244 -8.96 1.66 -4.16
N LEU A 245 -8.20 2.74 -4.00
CA LEU A 245 -6.85 2.74 -3.45
C LEU A 245 -6.95 3.06 -1.95
N GLU A 246 -7.01 2.02 -1.13
CA GLU A 246 -7.11 2.12 0.34
C GLU A 246 -5.71 2.22 0.94
N ASP A 247 -5.23 3.44 1.19
CA ASP A 247 -3.92 3.71 1.80
C ASP A 247 -4.04 3.81 3.31
N ASP A 248 -3.57 2.78 4.03
CA ASP A 248 -3.89 2.64 5.46
C ASP A 248 -2.66 2.36 6.33
N PRO A 249 -1.67 3.28 6.37
CA PRO A 249 -0.47 3.11 7.19
C PRO A 249 -0.74 3.30 8.70
N TYR A 250 -1.95 3.68 9.08
CA TYR A 250 -2.36 4.00 10.46
C TYR A 250 -3.37 2.98 11.04
N CYS A 251 -3.66 1.89 10.35
CA CYS A 251 -4.70 0.93 10.74
C CYS A 251 -4.53 0.39 12.17
N PHE A 252 -3.28 0.21 12.63
CA PHE A 252 -2.96 -0.26 13.98
C PHE A 252 -2.89 0.85 15.03
N LEU A 253 -2.84 2.11 14.62
CA LEU A 253 -2.68 3.25 15.55
C LEU A 253 -4.04 3.77 16.03
N GLN A 254 -4.91 2.90 16.53
CA GLN A 254 -6.25 3.27 17.03
C GLN A 254 -6.27 3.23 18.57
N PHE A 255 -6.55 4.36 19.22
CA PHE A 255 -6.38 4.52 20.68
C PHE A 255 -7.50 3.91 21.53
N ASN A 256 -8.57 3.48 20.88
CA ASN A 256 -9.78 2.96 21.52
C ASN A 256 -9.94 1.44 21.33
N ASP A 257 -8.93 0.75 20.78
CA ASP A 257 -8.95 -0.68 20.45
C ASP A 257 -10.12 -1.13 19.54
N LYS A 258 -10.75 -0.17 18.86
CA LYS A 258 -11.83 -0.40 17.90
C LYS A 258 -11.27 -0.39 16.49
N TYR A 259 -11.15 -1.58 15.90
CA TYR A 259 -10.80 -1.75 14.49
C TYR A 259 -12.09 -1.75 13.67
N LEU A 260 -12.22 -0.79 12.75
CA LEU A 260 -13.35 -0.73 11.83
C LEU A 260 -13.12 -1.61 10.60
N PRO A 261 -14.17 -2.23 10.03
CA PRO A 261 -14.05 -3.01 8.79
C PRO A 261 -13.39 -2.21 7.66
N SER A 262 -12.31 -2.75 7.08
CA SER A 262 -11.60 -2.12 5.95
C SER A 262 -12.44 -2.17 4.66
N PHE A 263 -12.10 -1.36 3.66
CA PHE A 263 -12.72 -1.53 2.34
C PHE A 263 -12.45 -2.93 1.77
N LEU A 264 -11.24 -3.46 2.00
CA LEU A 264 -10.89 -4.84 1.63
C LEU A 264 -11.83 -5.89 2.28
N SER A 265 -12.28 -5.67 3.53
CA SER A 265 -13.18 -6.59 4.24
C SER A 265 -14.61 -6.65 3.68
N MET A 266 -15.00 -5.65 2.88
CA MET A 266 -16.30 -5.59 2.21
C MET A 266 -16.21 -5.73 0.68
N ASP A 267 -15.01 -6.04 0.16
CA ASP A 267 -14.73 -6.08 -1.28
C ASP A 267 -15.29 -7.34 -1.96
N VAL A 268 -16.60 -7.35 -2.19
CA VAL A 268 -17.32 -8.42 -2.91
C VAL A 268 -17.09 -8.41 -4.42
N ASP A 269 -16.46 -7.37 -4.97
CA ASP A 269 -16.22 -7.25 -6.42
C ASP A 269 -14.77 -7.53 -6.80
N GLY A 270 -13.83 -7.36 -5.87
CA GLY A 270 -12.40 -7.34 -6.16
C GLY A 270 -11.95 -5.99 -6.72
N ARG A 271 -12.47 -4.87 -6.21
CA ARG A 271 -12.14 -3.50 -6.66
C ARG A 271 -11.18 -2.76 -5.75
N VAL A 272 -10.75 -3.36 -4.65
CA VAL A 272 -9.89 -2.71 -3.66
C VAL A 272 -8.44 -3.13 -3.84
N LEU A 273 -7.55 -2.14 -3.92
CA LEU A 273 -6.12 -2.30 -3.64
C LEU A 273 -5.86 -1.68 -2.27
N ARG A 274 -5.54 -2.51 -1.28
CA ARG A 274 -5.20 -2.07 0.07
C ARG A 274 -3.69 -2.00 0.23
N PHE A 275 -3.20 -0.87 0.74
CA PHE A 275 -1.78 -0.60 0.96
C PHE A 275 -1.48 -0.53 2.46
N ASP A 276 -0.71 -1.48 2.95
CA ASP A 276 -0.31 -1.59 4.36
C ASP A 276 1.19 -1.35 4.53
N SER A 277 1.59 -0.74 5.65
CA SER A 277 2.96 -0.31 5.89
C SER A 277 3.45 -0.62 7.29
N PHE A 278 4.70 -1.08 7.40
CA PHE A 278 5.38 -1.20 8.69
C PHE A 278 6.02 0.12 9.15
N SER A 279 5.85 1.20 8.39
CA SER A 279 6.54 2.47 8.64
C SER A 279 6.14 3.17 9.94
N LYS A 280 4.89 2.96 10.39
CA LYS A 280 4.33 3.63 11.59
C LYS A 280 4.22 2.71 12.80
N VAL A 281 4.52 1.42 12.61
CA VAL A 281 4.43 0.40 13.67
C VAL A 281 5.76 -0.28 13.97
N VAL A 282 6.70 -0.34 13.03
CA VAL A 282 8.03 -0.95 13.26
C VAL A 282 9.13 0.05 12.95
N SER A 283 9.29 0.44 11.69
CA SER A 283 10.31 1.42 11.29
C SER A 283 10.09 1.89 9.85
N SER A 284 10.03 3.20 9.67
CA SER A 284 9.98 3.82 8.34
C SER A 284 11.28 3.64 7.55
N GLY A 285 12.41 3.39 8.22
CA GLY A 285 13.72 3.18 7.59
C GLY A 285 13.92 1.80 6.98
N LEU A 286 13.13 0.79 7.41
CA LEU A 286 13.20 -0.56 6.84
C LEU A 286 12.60 -0.65 5.43
N ARG A 287 11.79 0.35 5.04
CA ARG A 287 11.19 0.49 3.72
C ARG A 287 10.36 -0.74 3.29
N ILE A 288 9.50 -1.24 4.17
CA ILE A 288 8.61 -2.38 3.87
C ILE A 288 7.14 -1.98 4.02
N GLY A 289 6.39 -2.29 2.97
CA GLY A 289 4.93 -2.33 2.95
C GLY A 289 4.46 -3.50 2.10
N PHE A 290 3.16 -3.61 1.89
CA PHE A 290 2.58 -4.60 0.99
C PHE A 290 1.25 -4.12 0.42
N VAL A 291 0.87 -4.73 -0.70
CA VAL A 291 -0.40 -4.45 -1.38
C VAL A 291 -1.20 -5.73 -1.45
N THR A 292 -2.45 -5.67 -0.99
CA THR A 292 -3.44 -6.75 -1.09
C THR A 292 -4.49 -6.38 -2.13
N GLY A 293 -4.87 -7.34 -2.97
CA GLY A 293 -5.95 -7.13 -3.93
C GLY A 293 -6.03 -8.22 -4.99
N PRO A 294 -6.77 -7.98 -6.09
CA PRO A 294 -6.99 -8.98 -7.12
C PRO A 294 -5.71 -9.22 -7.96
N PRO A 295 -5.36 -10.48 -8.29
CA PRO A 295 -4.14 -10.81 -9.03
C PRO A 295 -3.91 -10.03 -10.33
N PRO A 296 -4.93 -9.70 -11.16
CA PRO A 296 -4.71 -8.89 -12.36
C PRO A 296 -4.12 -7.50 -12.09
N LEU A 297 -4.53 -6.85 -10.99
CA LEU A 297 -3.99 -5.54 -10.61
C LEU A 297 -2.60 -5.68 -9.95
N LEU A 298 -2.41 -6.68 -9.09
CA LEU A 298 -1.08 -6.96 -8.50
C LEU A 298 -0.04 -7.31 -9.56
N GLN A 299 -0.46 -7.95 -10.66
CA GLN A 299 0.41 -8.27 -11.78
C GLN A 299 0.95 -7.00 -12.44
N GLY A 300 0.13 -5.96 -12.63
CA GLY A 300 0.58 -4.67 -13.17
C GLY A 300 1.66 -4.02 -12.31
N ILE A 301 1.45 -4.00 -10.99
CA ILE A 301 2.44 -3.51 -10.01
C ILE A 301 3.72 -4.35 -10.05
N THR A 302 3.59 -5.69 -10.10
CA THR A 302 4.72 -6.62 -10.16
C THR A 302 5.57 -6.43 -11.41
N LEU A 303 4.94 -6.24 -12.58
CA LEU A 303 5.63 -5.96 -13.83
C LEU A 303 6.36 -4.62 -13.78
N HIS A 304 5.80 -3.62 -13.11
CA HIS A 304 6.50 -2.37 -12.86
C HIS A 304 7.74 -2.62 -12.01
N MET A 305 7.59 -3.31 -10.87
CA MET A 305 8.71 -3.62 -9.98
C MET A 305 9.85 -4.35 -10.67
N GLN A 306 9.56 -5.33 -11.54
CA GLN A 306 10.57 -6.05 -12.31
C GLN A 306 11.45 -5.14 -13.17
N ALA A 307 10.90 -4.01 -13.64
CA ALA A 307 11.62 -3.02 -14.46
C ALA A 307 12.26 -1.90 -13.64
N SER A 308 11.83 -1.66 -12.40
CA SER A 308 12.32 -0.54 -11.58
C SER A 308 13.28 -0.98 -10.47
N CYS A 309 12.83 -1.87 -9.58
CA CYS A 309 13.55 -2.22 -8.34
C CYS A 309 13.84 -3.73 -8.23
N ILE A 310 13.42 -4.54 -9.19
CA ILE A 310 13.53 -6.01 -9.24
C ILE A 310 12.69 -6.70 -8.16
N CYS A 311 13.01 -6.46 -6.89
CA CYS A 311 12.30 -6.96 -5.72
C CYS A 311 12.43 -5.96 -4.55
N PRO A 312 11.49 -5.96 -3.58
CA PRO A 312 11.62 -5.15 -2.38
C PRO A 312 12.85 -5.56 -1.53
N PRO A 313 13.29 -4.73 -0.57
CA PRO A 313 14.48 -4.99 0.25
C PRO A 313 14.40 -6.36 0.97
N MET A 314 15.18 -7.34 0.49
CA MET A 314 15.08 -8.73 0.97
C MET A 314 15.54 -8.89 2.42
N LEU A 315 16.62 -8.19 2.82
CA LEU A 315 17.10 -8.23 4.20
C LEU A 315 16.08 -7.66 5.19
N SER A 316 15.41 -6.55 4.83
CA SER A 316 14.34 -5.98 5.67
C SER A 316 13.15 -6.93 5.79
N GLN A 317 12.78 -7.65 4.72
CA GLN A 317 11.71 -8.65 4.77
C GLN A 317 12.06 -9.81 5.70
N VAL A 318 13.28 -10.34 5.60
CA VAL A 318 13.76 -11.40 6.49
C VAL A 318 13.78 -10.90 7.94
N LEU A 319 14.30 -9.70 8.19
CA LEU A 319 14.37 -9.13 9.54
C LEU A 319 12.98 -8.97 10.16
N ILE A 320 12.01 -8.40 9.43
CA ILE A 320 10.64 -8.23 9.92
C ILE A 320 9.96 -9.59 10.11
N HIS A 321 10.14 -10.53 9.19
CA HIS A 321 9.60 -11.88 9.33
C HIS A 321 10.06 -12.58 10.62
N GLU A 322 11.36 -12.55 10.87
CA GLU A 322 11.96 -13.15 12.07
C GLU A 322 11.53 -12.40 13.34
N LEU A 323 11.40 -11.07 13.28
CA LEU A 323 10.89 -10.25 14.38
C LEU A 323 9.45 -10.62 14.73
N LEU A 324 8.55 -10.65 13.75
CA LEU A 324 7.14 -10.99 13.94
C LEU A 324 6.99 -12.44 14.43
N THR A 325 7.80 -13.36 13.90
CA THR A 325 7.83 -14.76 14.36
C THR A 325 8.30 -14.87 15.82
N SER A 326 9.32 -14.10 16.19
CA SER A 326 9.89 -14.04 17.54
C SER A 326 8.93 -13.41 18.55
N TRP A 327 8.10 -12.46 18.13
CA TRP A 327 7.05 -11.87 18.95
C TRP A 327 5.82 -12.77 19.07
N GLY A 328 5.45 -13.47 18.00
CA GLY A 328 4.14 -14.08 17.87
C GLY A 328 3.01 -13.04 17.93
N ASP A 329 1.77 -13.50 17.89
CA ASP A 329 0.61 -12.61 17.84
C ASP A 329 0.49 -11.74 19.10
N GLU A 330 0.74 -12.33 20.28
CA GLU A 330 0.64 -11.62 21.55
C GLU A 330 1.75 -10.58 21.73
N GLY A 331 2.98 -10.89 21.32
CA GLY A 331 4.08 -9.92 21.33
C GLY A 331 3.82 -8.76 20.37
N PHE A 332 3.27 -9.05 19.18
CA PHE A 332 2.91 -8.02 18.22
C PHE A 332 1.77 -7.13 18.74
N LYS A 333 0.69 -7.71 19.27
CA LYS A 333 -0.40 -6.94 19.89
C LYS A 333 0.09 -6.06 21.04
N LYS A 334 0.97 -6.59 21.91
CA LYS A 334 1.57 -5.81 22.99
C LYS A 334 2.35 -4.62 22.43
N HIS A 335 3.19 -4.85 21.42
CA HIS A 335 3.98 -3.80 20.78
C HIS A 335 3.08 -2.69 20.19
N ILE A 336 1.99 -3.05 19.51
CA ILE A 336 0.99 -2.10 19.02
C ILE A 336 0.34 -1.34 20.18
N SER A 337 -0.08 -2.03 21.23
CA SER A 337 -0.69 -1.41 22.42
C SER A 337 0.24 -0.39 23.09
N ASP A 338 1.53 -0.72 23.23
CA ASP A 338 2.53 0.18 23.81
C ASP A 338 2.66 1.47 22.96
N ILE A 339 2.70 1.33 21.63
CA ILE A 339 2.75 2.47 20.70
C ILE A 339 1.47 3.32 20.78
N CYS A 340 0.30 2.68 20.78
CA CYS A 340 -0.99 3.38 20.89
C CYS A 340 -1.09 4.16 22.20
N GLN A 341 -0.65 3.57 23.31
CA GLN A 341 -0.65 4.26 24.61
C GLN A 341 0.25 5.50 24.57
N PHE A 342 1.46 5.39 24.01
CA PHE A 342 2.36 6.53 23.86
C PHE A 342 1.72 7.66 23.03
N TYR A 343 1.20 7.36 21.83
CA TYR A 343 0.62 8.40 20.97
C TYR A 343 -0.69 8.97 21.53
N LYS A 344 -1.46 8.18 22.31
CA LYS A 344 -2.62 8.67 23.03
C LYS A 344 -2.25 9.71 24.08
N GLU A 345 -1.19 9.48 24.86
CA GLU A 345 -0.67 10.46 25.82
C GLU A 345 -0.22 11.76 25.13
N GLN A 346 0.47 11.64 24.00
CA GLN A 346 0.87 12.79 23.18
C GLN A 346 -0.35 13.55 22.64
N ARG A 347 -1.38 12.84 22.17
CA ARG A 347 -2.65 13.42 21.71
C ARG A 347 -3.34 14.15 22.84
N ASP A 348 -3.47 13.53 24.02
CA ASP A 348 -4.14 14.13 25.19
C ASP A 348 -3.44 15.42 25.64
N ALA A 349 -2.11 15.43 25.68
CA ALA A 349 -1.32 16.62 25.98
C ALA A 349 -1.55 17.74 24.96
N MET A 350 -1.54 17.41 23.66
CA MET A 350 -1.81 18.38 22.59
C MET A 350 -3.23 18.95 22.71
N ILE A 351 -4.25 18.11 22.86
CA ILE A 351 -5.64 18.56 23.01
C ILE A 351 -5.82 19.45 24.24
N GLN A 352 -5.14 19.14 25.36
CA GLN A 352 -5.18 19.99 26.55
C GLN A 352 -4.56 21.37 26.29
N ALA A 353 -3.45 21.43 25.56
CA ALA A 353 -2.85 22.70 25.15
C ALA A 353 -3.78 23.50 24.21
N LEU A 354 -4.40 22.84 23.23
CA LEU A 354 -5.36 23.47 22.31
C LEU A 354 -6.58 24.02 23.06
N LYS A 355 -7.15 23.26 24.00
CA LYS A 355 -8.24 23.73 24.86
C LYS A 355 -7.85 24.96 25.68
N THR A 356 -6.62 24.97 26.21
CA THR A 356 -6.10 26.06 27.06
C THR A 356 -5.85 27.34 26.27
N HIS A 357 -5.34 27.21 25.04
CA HIS A 357 -4.79 28.36 24.30
C HIS A 357 -5.62 28.78 23.07
N LEU A 358 -6.37 27.88 22.45
CA LEU A 358 -7.00 28.10 21.13
C LEU A 358 -8.54 27.94 21.11
N THR A 359 -9.18 27.69 22.25
CA THR A 359 -10.65 27.66 22.33
C THR A 359 -11.24 29.01 21.89
N GLY A 360 -12.18 28.97 20.94
CA GLY A 360 -12.78 30.16 20.34
C GLY A 360 -11.96 30.81 19.22
N ILE A 361 -10.76 30.31 18.93
CA ILE A 361 -9.89 30.75 17.83
C ILE A 361 -9.84 29.68 16.72
N CYS A 362 -9.74 28.42 17.12
CA CYS A 362 -9.71 27.28 16.22
C CYS A 362 -10.83 26.29 16.54
N GLU A 363 -11.25 25.57 15.52
CA GLU A 363 -12.03 24.34 15.59
C GLU A 363 -11.11 23.15 15.33
N TRP A 364 -11.31 22.05 16.05
CA TRP A 364 -10.59 20.81 15.83
C TRP A 364 -11.43 19.62 16.27
N ILE A 365 -11.07 18.46 15.75
CA ILE A 365 -11.62 17.17 16.17
C ILE A 365 -10.56 16.50 17.04
N VAL A 366 -11.00 15.80 18.08
CA VAL A 366 -10.11 14.97 18.90
C VAL A 366 -9.85 13.68 18.13
N PRO A 367 -8.63 13.42 17.62
CA PRO A 367 -8.36 12.22 16.84
C PRO A 367 -8.47 10.97 17.71
N GLU A 368 -9.08 9.92 17.19
CA GLU A 368 -9.19 8.62 17.87
C GLU A 368 -8.02 7.68 17.55
N GLY A 369 -7.11 8.11 16.69
CA GLY A 369 -5.93 7.36 16.28
C GLY A 369 -4.94 8.22 15.48
N GLY A 370 -3.88 7.56 15.00
CA GLY A 370 -2.84 8.14 14.16
C GLY A 370 -1.94 9.12 14.90
N ILE A 371 -1.39 10.08 14.16
CA ILE A 371 -0.33 10.98 14.64
C ILE A 371 -0.58 12.44 14.24
N PHE A 372 -1.79 12.79 13.82
CA PHE A 372 -2.15 14.13 13.33
C PHE A 372 -3.29 14.73 14.15
N VAL A 373 -3.22 16.05 14.36
CA VAL A 373 -4.34 16.87 14.82
C VAL A 373 -4.53 17.99 13.81
N TRP A 374 -5.72 18.09 13.22
CA TRP A 374 -6.02 19.13 12.24
C TRP A 374 -6.77 20.29 12.87
N LEU A 375 -6.30 21.51 12.60
CA LEU A 375 -6.87 22.74 13.12
C LEU A 375 -7.49 23.55 11.98
N LYS A 376 -8.76 23.93 12.16
CA LYS A 376 -9.43 24.89 11.30
C LYS A 376 -9.47 26.23 12.03
N VAL A 377 -8.85 27.25 11.47
CA VAL A 377 -8.80 28.58 12.08
C VAL A 377 -10.08 29.35 11.74
N SER A 378 -10.80 29.83 12.75
CA SER A 378 -12.04 30.59 12.59
C SER A 378 -11.72 32.05 12.26
N ILE A 379 -11.21 32.34 11.05
CA ILE A 379 -10.86 33.72 10.66
C ILE A 379 -12.11 34.48 10.18
N LEU A 380 -12.57 35.38 11.05
CA LEU A 380 -12.82 36.78 10.73
C LEU A 380 -11.83 37.65 11.52
N ILE A 381 -10.53 37.47 11.26
CA ILE A 381 -9.51 38.45 11.66
C ILE A 381 -8.90 38.99 10.36
N VAL A 382 -9.55 40.00 9.78
CA VAL A 382 -8.93 40.85 8.76
C VAL A 382 -7.85 41.67 9.46
N ARG A 383 -6.61 41.18 9.45
CA ARG A 383 -5.43 42.02 9.66
C ARG A 383 -4.65 42.07 8.33
N PRO A 384 -4.41 43.26 7.74
CA PRO A 384 -3.92 43.38 6.35
C PRO A 384 -2.52 42.83 6.04
N HIS A 385 -1.83 42.20 7.00
CA HIS A 385 -0.37 41.97 6.91
C HIS A 385 0.11 40.54 7.17
N PHE A 386 -0.77 39.55 7.28
CA PHE A 386 -0.36 38.14 7.37
C PHE A 386 -1.15 37.29 6.38
N SER A 387 -0.73 37.30 5.11
CA SER A 387 -1.38 36.56 4.02
C SER A 387 -0.87 35.15 3.79
N ASN A 388 0.12 34.62 4.52
CA ASN A 388 0.63 33.25 4.28
C ASN A 388 1.23 32.60 5.53
N LEU A 389 0.40 32.18 6.50
CA LEU A 389 0.83 31.15 7.45
C LEU A 389 0.04 29.86 7.19
N LEU A 390 0.65 28.96 6.41
CA LEU A 390 0.44 27.53 6.63
C LEU A 390 0.99 27.23 8.02
N VAL A 391 0.13 26.79 8.94
CA VAL A 391 0.61 26.06 10.12
C VAL A 391 0.71 24.60 9.67
N LEU A 392 1.94 24.14 9.50
CA LEU A 392 2.31 22.74 9.22
C LEU A 392 2.01 21.83 10.42
#